data_AF-A0A2R5LLJ6-F1
#
_entry.id   AF-A0A2R5LLJ6-F1
#
_cell.length_a   1.000
_cell.length_b   1.000
_cell.length_c   1.000
_cell.angle_alpha   90.00
_cell.angle_beta   90.00
_cell.angle_gamma   90.00
#
_symmetry.space_group_name_H-M   'P 1'
#
loop_
_entity.id
_entity.type
_entity.pdbx_description
1 polymer ?
#
loop_
_entity_poly.entity_id
_entity_poly.type
_entity_poly.pdbx_seq_one_letter_code
_entity_poly.pdbx_strand_id
1 'polypeptide(L)'
;MGNLLRLLSRDDTPKYDVFVDFENAEPSESEEDTYYIVQDVLQHSRDILLELQMYKGAGNEIREAIANPRSEARQMKAWEAVLPLVSKLKQFYVFSQSLEDIVPRILWELCSGPRTPREHLEMQQALVKQFAEILDFVLKFDDLKMTNPAIQNDFSYYRRTVSRLRLANQDGIEENLDVPNELANHMSLFYAHATPMLKVLSDATSRFVTENKDLPIENTTETLGTMAKVCQRMVDNREFCSRFKSEETILFVLRVMVGVIILYDHVHPQGAFTKTSHIDVKKSIRVLREQPPNVVEGLLNALRYTTRHLNDETTPKNIKALLA
;
A
#
# COMPACT_ATOMS: atom_id res chain seq x y z
N MET A 1 18.04 -43.51 -24.62
CA MET A 1 17.17 -42.45 -25.18
C MET A 1 16.42 -41.61 -24.15
N GLY A 2 16.22 -42.05 -22.90
CA GLY A 2 15.50 -41.26 -21.87
C GLY A 2 16.23 -40.03 -21.31
N ASN A 3 17.57 -39.95 -21.40
CA ASN A 3 18.33 -38.80 -20.88
C ASN A 3 18.36 -37.59 -21.82
N LEU A 4 18.16 -37.76 -23.13
CA LEU A 4 18.10 -36.63 -24.07
C LEU A 4 16.77 -35.90 -23.97
N LEU A 5 15.66 -36.63 -23.82
CA LEU A 5 14.33 -36.06 -23.62
C LEU A 5 14.23 -35.25 -22.32
N ARG A 6 14.93 -35.67 -21.25
CA ARG A 6 15.00 -34.97 -19.95
C ARG A 6 15.88 -33.70 -19.98
N LEU A 7 16.78 -33.60 -20.96
CA LEU A 7 17.59 -32.41 -21.24
C LEU A 7 16.82 -31.40 -22.12
N LEU A 8 15.96 -31.89 -23.01
CA LEU A 8 15.08 -31.06 -23.84
C LEU A 8 13.85 -30.53 -23.08
N SER A 9 13.43 -31.18 -21.99
CA SER A 9 12.29 -30.77 -21.14
C SER A 9 12.71 -29.96 -19.90
N ARG A 10 13.98 -29.55 -19.81
CA ARG A 10 14.49 -28.72 -18.70
C ARG A 10 14.28 -27.21 -18.89
N ASP A 11 13.84 -26.78 -20.07
CA ASP A 11 13.60 -25.37 -20.41
C ASP A 11 12.10 -24.97 -20.44
N ASP A 12 11.19 -25.87 -20.06
CA ASP A 12 9.73 -25.59 -20.06
C ASP A 12 9.23 -24.81 -18.84
N THR A 13 10.07 -23.99 -18.21
CA THR A 13 9.53 -22.81 -17.51
C THR A 13 9.29 -21.77 -18.59
N PRO A 14 8.04 -21.36 -18.90
CA PRO A 14 7.81 -20.31 -19.86
C PRO A 14 8.69 -19.13 -19.48
N LYS A 15 9.56 -18.70 -20.40
CA LYS A 15 10.32 -17.47 -20.21
C LYS A 15 9.28 -16.36 -20.11
N TYR A 16 8.97 -15.96 -18.88
CA TYR A 16 8.26 -14.72 -18.57
C TYR A 16 9.20 -13.58 -18.95
N ASP A 17 9.40 -13.36 -20.25
CA ASP A 17 10.16 -12.24 -20.80
C ASP A 17 9.28 -10.99 -20.89
N VAL A 18 8.44 -10.79 -19.86
CA VAL A 18 7.65 -9.58 -19.70
C VAL A 18 8.52 -8.53 -19.04
N PHE A 19 8.61 -7.37 -19.67
CA PHE A 19 9.20 -6.16 -19.11
C PHE A 19 8.12 -5.09 -19.10
N VAL A 20 7.82 -4.56 -17.91
CA VAL A 20 6.86 -3.47 -17.74
C VAL A 20 7.65 -2.16 -17.73
N ASP A 21 7.35 -1.27 -18.67
CA ASP A 21 8.00 0.04 -18.73
C ASP A 21 7.39 1.01 -17.71
N PHE A 22 7.87 0.92 -16.46
CA PHE A 22 7.45 1.84 -15.40
C PHE A 22 7.89 3.29 -15.63
N GLU A 23 8.81 3.57 -16.56
CA GLU A 23 9.29 4.93 -16.82
C GLU A 23 8.40 5.62 -17.86
N ASN A 24 8.01 4.94 -18.94
CA ASN A 24 7.40 5.57 -20.12
C ASN A 24 6.07 4.96 -20.59
N ALA A 25 5.46 4.01 -19.85
CA ALA A 25 4.16 3.47 -20.26
C ALA A 25 3.09 4.59 -20.36
N GLU A 26 2.41 4.62 -21.51
CA GLU A 26 1.28 5.51 -21.85
C GLU A 26 0.03 4.67 -22.13
N PRO A 27 -1.18 5.17 -21.85
CA PRO A 27 -2.41 4.39 -22.02
C PRO A 27 -2.69 4.08 -23.49
N SER A 28 -3.10 2.85 -23.77
CA SER A 28 -3.76 2.49 -25.02
C SER A 28 -5.22 2.99 -25.03
N GLU A 29 -5.86 3.02 -26.21
CA GLU A 29 -7.29 3.39 -26.34
C GLU A 29 -8.21 2.58 -25.42
N SER A 30 -7.90 1.30 -25.18
CA SER A 30 -8.67 0.46 -24.26
C SER A 30 -8.47 0.79 -22.79
N GLU A 31 -7.40 1.48 -22.43
CA GLU A 31 -7.07 1.83 -21.04
C GLU A 31 -7.55 3.23 -20.66
N GLU A 32 -7.80 4.13 -21.62
CA GLU A 32 -8.00 5.57 -21.39
C GLU A 32 -9.06 5.89 -20.31
N ASP A 33 -10.24 5.27 -20.38
CA ASP A 33 -11.34 5.57 -19.44
C ASP A 33 -10.93 5.30 -17.98
N THR A 34 -10.44 4.09 -17.71
CA THR A 34 -9.95 3.73 -16.37
C THR A 34 -8.71 4.54 -16.00
N TYR A 35 -7.80 4.74 -16.95
CA TYR A 35 -6.54 5.45 -16.73
C TYR A 35 -6.78 6.88 -16.24
N TYR A 36 -7.66 7.64 -16.90
CA TYR A 36 -7.90 9.04 -16.51
C TYR A 36 -8.65 9.16 -15.18
N ILE A 37 -9.58 8.24 -14.87
CA ILE A 37 -10.24 8.19 -13.55
C ILE A 37 -9.22 7.93 -12.45
N VAL A 38 -8.32 6.97 -12.65
CA VAL A 38 -7.27 6.63 -11.67
C VAL A 38 -6.26 7.78 -11.56
N GLN A 39 -5.91 8.42 -12.67
CA GLN A 39 -4.95 9.52 -12.72
C GLN A 39 -5.45 10.75 -11.95
N ASP A 40 -6.76 11.04 -12.00
CA ASP A 40 -7.37 12.15 -11.27
C ASP A 40 -7.16 12.05 -9.75
N VAL A 41 -7.07 10.82 -9.24
CA VAL A 41 -6.72 10.56 -7.83
C VAL A 41 -5.20 10.53 -7.65
N LEU A 42 -4.48 9.76 -8.47
CA LEU A 42 -3.05 9.52 -8.28
C LEU A 42 -2.18 10.77 -8.40
N GLN A 43 -2.61 11.79 -9.16
CA GLN A 43 -1.89 13.06 -9.25
C GLN A 43 -1.69 13.75 -7.89
N HIS A 44 -2.55 13.48 -6.90
CA HIS A 44 -2.46 14.05 -5.55
C HIS A 44 -1.61 13.23 -4.58
N SER A 45 -1.21 12.00 -4.95
CA SER A 45 -0.49 11.08 -4.07
C SER A 45 0.84 11.67 -3.53
N ARG A 46 1.57 12.40 -4.39
CA ARG A 46 2.83 13.05 -4.03
C ARG A 46 2.64 14.13 -2.96
N ASP A 47 1.62 14.97 -3.11
CA ASP A 47 1.35 16.05 -2.17
C ASP A 47 0.94 15.48 -0.80
N ILE A 48 0.14 14.41 -0.79
CA ILE A 48 -0.23 13.69 0.44
C ILE A 48 1.01 13.15 1.16
N LEU A 49 1.95 12.53 0.43
CA LEU A 49 3.20 12.03 1.02
C LEU A 49 4.08 13.15 1.56
N LEU A 50 4.21 14.26 0.82
CA LEU A 50 4.99 15.43 1.25
C LEU A 50 4.40 16.04 2.54
N GLU A 51 3.08 16.16 2.59
CA GLU A 51 2.39 16.70 3.76
C GLU A 51 2.52 15.80 4.98
N LEU A 52 2.45 14.47 4.80
CA LEU A 52 2.69 13.52 5.87
C LEU A 52 4.14 13.55 6.36
N GLN A 53 5.11 13.67 5.45
CA GLN A 53 6.53 13.80 5.78
C GLN A 53 6.81 15.08 6.57
N MET A 54 6.09 16.16 6.30
CA MET A 54 6.19 17.43 7.01
C MET A 54 5.38 17.49 8.32
N TYR A 55 4.66 16.43 8.68
CA TYR A 55 3.81 16.38 9.87
C TYR A 55 4.64 16.32 11.17
N LYS A 56 4.86 17.47 11.81
CA LYS A 56 5.65 17.58 13.05
C LYS A 56 4.87 17.22 14.33
N GLY A 57 3.54 17.36 14.26
CA GLY A 57 2.65 17.22 15.41
C GLY A 57 2.66 18.41 16.38
N ALA A 58 1.71 18.41 17.34
CA ALA A 58 1.51 19.46 18.35
C ALA A 58 1.84 18.99 19.78
N GLY A 59 2.75 18.01 19.91
CA GLY A 59 3.01 17.33 21.18
C GLY A 59 3.54 18.22 22.31
N ASN A 60 4.19 19.35 22.02
CA ASN A 60 4.67 20.28 23.05
C ASN A 60 3.51 21.07 23.64
N GLU A 61 2.71 21.69 22.77
CA GLU A 61 1.54 22.48 23.12
C GLU A 61 0.50 21.63 23.86
N ILE A 62 0.26 20.40 23.38
CA ILE A 62 -0.64 19.44 24.04
C ILE A 62 -0.15 19.12 25.46
N ARG A 63 1.15 18.85 25.65
CA ARG A 63 1.70 18.55 26.98
C ARG A 63 1.58 19.73 27.94
N GLU A 64 1.86 20.95 27.46
CA GLU A 64 1.70 22.17 28.26
C GLU A 64 0.25 22.41 28.68
N ALA A 65 -0.69 22.18 27.76
CA ALA A 65 -2.12 22.28 28.03
C ALA A 65 -2.59 21.22 29.05
N ILE A 66 -2.17 19.95 28.91
CA ILE A 66 -2.52 18.88 29.85
C ILE A 66 -1.95 19.16 31.25
N ALA A 67 -0.71 19.64 31.34
CA ALA A 67 -0.08 19.95 32.62
C ALA A 67 -0.71 21.17 33.33
N ASN A 68 -1.45 22.02 32.60
CA ASN A 68 -2.01 23.27 33.12
C ASN A 68 -3.46 23.45 32.69
N PRO A 69 -4.37 22.58 33.18
CA PRO A 69 -5.74 22.51 32.69
C PRO A 69 -6.57 23.77 32.98
N ARG A 70 -6.17 24.60 33.96
CA ARG A 70 -6.84 25.85 34.31
C ARG A 70 -6.37 27.06 33.48
N SER A 71 -5.33 26.90 32.66
CA SER A 71 -4.75 27.99 31.88
C SER A 71 -5.40 28.06 30.50
N GLU A 72 -6.40 28.93 30.33
CA GLU A 72 -7.10 29.12 29.05
C GLU A 72 -6.13 29.41 27.89
N ALA A 73 -5.14 30.27 28.10
CA ALA A 73 -4.13 30.58 27.08
C ALA A 73 -3.36 29.35 26.56
N ARG A 74 -3.08 28.36 27.43
CA ARG A 74 -2.39 27.11 27.04
C ARG A 74 -3.34 26.15 26.34
N GLN A 75 -4.61 26.08 26.77
CA GLN A 75 -5.63 25.30 26.07
C GLN A 75 -5.84 25.83 24.65
N MET A 76 -5.96 27.15 24.49
CA MET A 76 -6.15 27.81 23.20
C MET A 76 -4.96 27.59 22.27
N LYS A 77 -3.72 27.77 22.75
CA LYS A 77 -2.51 27.52 21.97
C LYS A 77 -2.42 26.07 21.46
N ALA A 78 -2.76 25.09 22.30
CA ALA A 78 -2.79 23.68 21.89
C ALA A 78 -3.90 23.41 20.87
N TRP A 79 -5.06 24.05 21.04
CA TRP A 79 -6.18 23.93 20.12
C TRP A 79 -5.82 24.48 18.73
N GLU A 80 -5.29 25.71 18.67
CA GLU A 80 -4.86 26.36 17.43
C GLU A 80 -3.75 25.59 16.70
N ALA A 81 -2.83 24.96 17.45
CA ALA A 81 -1.79 24.11 16.87
C ALA A 81 -2.35 22.80 16.28
N VAL A 82 -3.36 22.20 16.93
CA VAL A 82 -3.90 20.90 16.55
C VAL A 82 -4.88 20.98 15.38
N LEU A 83 -5.68 22.05 15.27
CA LEU A 83 -6.68 22.21 14.21
C LEU A 83 -6.14 21.99 12.77
N PRO A 84 -5.08 22.69 12.31
CA PRO A 84 -4.56 22.48 10.97
C PRO A 84 -3.99 21.06 10.76
N LEU A 85 -3.44 20.46 11.81
CA LEU A 85 -2.94 19.09 11.76
C LEU A 85 -4.09 18.10 11.58
N VAL A 86 -5.20 18.28 12.29
CA VAL A 86 -6.41 17.45 12.14
C VAL A 86 -7.02 17.60 10.75
N SER A 87 -6.98 18.80 10.16
CA SER A 87 -7.40 19.01 8.77
C SER A 87 -6.55 18.20 7.78
N LYS A 88 -5.21 18.16 7.96
CA LYS A 88 -4.34 17.25 7.19
C LYS A 88 -4.69 15.78 7.40
N LEU A 89 -4.94 15.37 8.64
CA LEU A 89 -5.37 13.99 8.93
C LEU A 89 -6.70 13.63 8.25
N LYS A 90 -7.62 14.59 8.14
CA LYS A 90 -8.87 14.42 7.38
C LYS A 90 -8.57 14.22 5.90
N GLN A 91 -7.69 15.04 5.31
CA GLN A 91 -7.31 14.92 3.90
C GLN A 91 -6.72 13.54 3.59
N PHE A 92 -5.82 13.03 4.43
CA PHE A 92 -5.23 11.70 4.24
C PHE A 92 -6.28 10.58 4.31
N TYR A 93 -7.23 10.67 5.24
CA TYR A 93 -8.34 9.71 5.34
C TYR A 93 -9.26 9.77 4.12
N VAL A 94 -9.64 10.97 3.67
CA VAL A 94 -10.47 11.14 2.46
C VAL A 94 -9.75 10.60 1.22
N PHE A 95 -8.43 10.83 1.11
CA PHE A 95 -7.63 10.25 0.03
C PHE A 95 -7.65 8.72 0.06
N SER A 96 -7.65 8.10 1.25
CA SER A 96 -7.79 6.65 1.36
C SER A 96 -9.13 6.15 0.82
N GLN A 97 -10.22 6.90 1.01
CA GLN A 97 -11.52 6.56 0.44
C GLN A 97 -11.49 6.67 -1.10
N SER A 98 -10.83 7.68 -1.65
CA SER A 98 -10.64 7.78 -3.11
C SER A 98 -9.83 6.60 -3.66
N LEU A 99 -8.81 6.11 -2.93
CA LEU A 99 -8.10 4.88 -3.31
C LEU A 99 -9.02 3.65 -3.26
N GLU A 100 -9.84 3.55 -2.22
CA GLU A 100 -10.80 2.47 -2.03
C GLU A 100 -11.79 2.35 -3.21
N ASP A 101 -12.17 3.49 -3.80
CA ASP A 101 -13.10 3.56 -4.94
C ASP A 101 -12.47 3.19 -6.29
N ILE A 102 -11.19 3.54 -6.51
CA ILE A 102 -10.51 3.29 -7.80
C ILE A 102 -9.87 1.90 -7.89
N VAL A 103 -9.51 1.29 -6.76
CA VAL A 103 -8.85 -0.03 -6.73
C VAL A 103 -9.70 -1.13 -7.40
N PRO A 104 -11.02 -1.25 -7.15
CA PRO A 104 -11.83 -2.24 -7.87
C PRO A 104 -11.85 -2.04 -9.39
N ARG A 105 -11.76 -0.79 -9.87
CA ARG A 105 -11.77 -0.47 -11.31
C ARG A 105 -10.51 -0.96 -11.99
N ILE A 106 -9.35 -0.67 -11.41
CA ILE A 106 -8.07 -1.13 -11.99
C ILE A 106 -7.93 -2.65 -11.91
N LEU A 107 -8.42 -3.28 -10.84
CA LEU A 107 -8.44 -4.74 -10.71
C LEU A 107 -9.38 -5.38 -11.74
N TRP A 108 -10.52 -4.76 -12.04
CA TRP A 108 -11.40 -5.24 -13.11
C TRP A 108 -10.67 -5.31 -14.44
N GLU A 109 -9.98 -4.24 -14.85
CA GLU A 109 -9.24 -4.20 -16.11
C GLU A 109 -8.08 -5.22 -16.18
N LEU A 110 -7.40 -5.45 -15.06
CA LEU A 110 -6.19 -6.29 -14.98
C LEU A 110 -6.45 -7.76 -14.64
N CYS A 111 -7.68 -8.11 -14.21
CA CYS A 111 -8.00 -9.46 -13.75
C CYS A 111 -9.22 -10.07 -14.45
N SER A 112 -9.99 -9.29 -15.23
CA SER A 112 -11.20 -9.80 -15.89
C SER A 112 -10.99 -10.10 -17.38
N GLY A 113 -11.98 -10.78 -17.97
CA GLY A 113 -11.96 -11.13 -19.39
C GLY A 113 -11.14 -12.39 -19.70
N PRO A 114 -10.87 -12.63 -21.00
CA PRO A 114 -10.26 -13.88 -21.46
C PRO A 114 -8.72 -13.88 -21.42
N ARG A 115 -8.09 -12.75 -21.10
CA ARG A 115 -6.63 -12.60 -21.12
C ARG A 115 -6.01 -13.29 -19.92
N THR A 116 -4.82 -13.83 -20.12
CA THR A 116 -3.99 -14.35 -19.04
C THR A 116 -3.36 -13.21 -18.25
N PRO A 117 -2.99 -13.43 -16.96
CA PRO A 117 -2.18 -12.49 -16.18
C PRO A 117 -0.98 -11.90 -16.93
N ARG A 118 -0.30 -12.74 -17.72
CA ARG A 118 0.86 -12.32 -18.51
C ARG A 118 0.46 -11.31 -19.60
N GLU A 119 -0.61 -11.60 -20.33
CA GLU A 119 -1.08 -10.74 -21.42
C GLU A 119 -1.59 -9.40 -20.88
N HIS A 120 -2.26 -9.38 -19.72
CA HIS A 120 -2.61 -8.13 -19.04
C HIS A 120 -1.36 -7.28 -18.78
N LEU A 121 -0.29 -7.89 -18.26
CA LEU A 121 0.96 -7.18 -17.97
C LEU A 121 1.72 -6.70 -19.22
N GLU A 122 1.60 -7.41 -20.34
CA GLU A 122 2.23 -7.03 -21.62
C GLU A 122 1.44 -5.95 -22.35
N MET A 123 0.10 -6.04 -22.35
CA MET A 123 -0.79 -5.22 -23.17
C MET A 123 -1.36 -3.98 -22.46
N GLN A 124 -1.53 -4.02 -21.13
CA GLN A 124 -2.11 -2.92 -20.34
C GLN A 124 -1.07 -2.29 -19.40
N GLN A 125 0.07 -1.87 -19.97
CA GLN A 125 1.21 -1.41 -19.17
C GLN A 125 0.92 -0.13 -18.39
N ALA A 126 0.05 0.76 -18.90
CA ALA A 126 -0.28 2.01 -18.22
C ALA A 126 -1.08 1.74 -16.95
N LEU A 127 -2.07 0.85 -17.01
CA LEU A 127 -2.83 0.43 -15.83
C LEU A 127 -1.97 -0.39 -14.84
N VAL A 128 -1.06 -1.24 -15.33
CA VAL A 128 -0.10 -1.94 -14.46
C VAL A 128 0.80 -0.95 -13.73
N LYS A 129 1.26 0.10 -14.42
CA LYS A 129 2.03 1.18 -13.82
C LYS A 129 1.23 1.95 -12.77
N GLN A 130 -0.01 2.33 -13.05
CA GLN A 130 -0.86 3.02 -12.06
C GLN A 130 -1.14 2.15 -10.84
N PHE A 131 -1.38 0.84 -11.01
CA PHE A 131 -1.55 -0.07 -9.88
C PHE A 131 -0.26 -0.19 -9.05
N ALA A 132 0.90 -0.20 -9.70
CA ALA A 132 2.20 -0.14 -9.05
C ALA A 132 2.42 1.17 -8.29
N GLU A 133 1.97 2.32 -8.82
CA GLU A 133 2.02 3.62 -8.15
C GLU A 133 1.13 3.68 -6.91
N ILE A 134 -0.06 3.06 -6.94
CA ILE A 134 -0.92 2.89 -5.75
C ILE A 134 -0.17 2.11 -4.67
N LEU A 135 0.44 0.96 -5.02
CA LEU A 135 1.19 0.13 -4.07
C LEU A 135 2.39 0.87 -3.47
N ASP A 136 3.13 1.61 -4.30
CA ASP A 136 4.27 2.43 -3.87
C ASP A 136 3.83 3.52 -2.88
N PHE A 137 2.75 4.24 -3.20
CA PHE A 137 2.16 5.23 -2.31
C PHE A 137 1.75 4.62 -0.97
N VAL A 138 1.02 3.50 -1.00
CA VAL A 138 0.51 2.81 0.19
C VAL A 138 1.65 2.45 1.14
N LEU A 139 2.73 1.84 0.63
CA LEU A 139 3.87 1.44 1.45
C LEU A 139 4.62 2.66 2.02
N LYS A 140 4.82 3.71 1.22
CA LYS A 140 5.50 4.94 1.67
C LYS A 140 4.68 5.67 2.74
N PHE A 141 3.36 5.77 2.56
CA PHE A 141 2.47 6.40 3.53
C PHE A 141 2.53 5.66 4.87
N ASP A 142 2.39 4.34 4.83
CA ASP A 142 2.35 3.53 6.05
C ASP A 142 3.68 3.52 6.80
N ASP A 143 4.83 3.53 6.10
CA ASP A 143 6.15 3.67 6.71
C ASP A 143 6.33 5.02 7.45
N LEU A 144 5.94 6.12 6.80
CA LEU A 144 5.94 7.46 7.41
C LEU A 144 4.99 7.53 8.62
N LYS A 145 3.80 6.90 8.52
CA LYS A 145 2.83 6.87 9.61
C LYS A 145 3.33 6.06 10.78
N MET A 146 3.93 4.89 10.55
CA MET A 146 4.42 3.99 11.61
C MET A 146 5.53 4.64 12.44
N THR A 147 6.34 5.49 11.80
CA THR A 147 7.45 6.21 12.46
C THR A 147 7.02 7.51 13.14
N ASN A 148 5.74 7.92 13.03
CA ASN A 148 5.24 9.17 13.56
C ASN A 148 4.10 8.98 14.60
N PRO A 149 4.42 8.83 15.90
CA PRO A 149 3.41 8.64 16.94
C PRO A 149 2.56 9.89 17.20
N ALA A 150 2.96 11.08 16.72
CA ALA A 150 2.21 12.31 16.95
C ALA A 150 0.83 12.28 16.29
N ILE A 151 0.69 11.60 15.14
CA ILE A 151 -0.58 11.47 14.39
C ILE A 151 -1.73 10.99 15.28
N GLN A 152 -1.53 9.88 15.99
CA GLN A 152 -2.57 9.32 16.87
C GLN A 152 -2.78 10.18 18.12
N ASN A 153 -1.71 10.75 18.68
CA ASN A 153 -1.77 11.57 19.88
C ASN A 153 -2.54 12.87 19.66
N ASP A 154 -2.26 13.56 18.57
CA ASP A 154 -2.87 14.83 18.20
C ASP A 154 -4.36 14.62 17.90
N PHE A 155 -4.70 13.59 17.13
CA PHE A 155 -6.09 13.26 16.83
C PHE A 155 -6.87 12.83 18.08
N SER A 156 -6.25 12.06 18.97
CA SER A 156 -6.85 11.68 20.25
C SER A 156 -7.08 12.89 21.16
N TYR A 157 -6.14 13.85 21.18
CA TYR A 157 -6.31 15.10 21.91
C TYR A 157 -7.46 15.94 21.34
N TYR A 158 -7.54 16.08 20.01
CA TYR A 158 -8.63 16.76 19.33
C TYR A 158 -9.98 16.19 19.74
N ARG A 159 -10.17 14.86 19.62
CA ARG A 159 -11.45 14.19 19.96
C ARG A 159 -11.85 14.41 21.41
N ARG A 160 -10.91 14.29 22.36
CA ARG A 160 -11.19 14.56 23.79
C ARG A 160 -11.60 16.02 24.02
N THR A 161 -10.94 16.95 23.33
CA THR A 161 -11.24 18.38 23.47
C THR A 161 -12.62 18.71 22.93
N VAL A 162 -12.96 18.24 21.72
CA VAL A 162 -14.30 18.38 21.14
C VAL A 162 -15.38 17.79 22.05
N SER A 163 -15.16 16.58 22.59
CA SER A 163 -16.11 15.94 23.50
C SER A 163 -16.38 16.77 24.76
N ARG A 164 -15.35 17.38 25.37
CA ARG A 164 -15.53 18.28 26.53
C ARG A 164 -16.29 19.56 26.17
N LEU A 165 -15.97 20.17 25.02
CA LEU A 165 -16.63 21.40 24.57
C LEU A 165 -18.14 21.17 24.33
N ARG A 166 -18.51 20.00 23.82
CA ARG A 166 -19.91 19.59 23.66
C ARG A 166 -20.65 19.46 24.99
N LEU A 167 -20.03 18.81 25.99
CA LEU A 167 -20.62 18.66 27.32
C LEU A 167 -20.81 20.01 28.05
N ALA A 168 -20.04 21.03 27.67
CA ALA A 168 -20.16 22.37 28.22
C ALA A 168 -21.31 23.19 27.59
N ASN A 169 -22.14 22.60 26.72
CA ASN A 169 -23.27 23.25 26.02
C ASN A 169 -22.89 24.58 25.35
N GLN A 170 -21.70 24.66 24.76
CA GLN A 170 -21.37 25.75 23.84
C GLN A 170 -22.03 25.46 22.49
N ASP A 171 -23.35 25.66 22.44
CA ASP A 171 -24.17 25.53 21.24
C ASP A 171 -23.58 26.42 20.13
N GLY A 172 -23.26 25.81 18.97
CA GLY A 172 -22.67 26.50 17.80
C GLY A 172 -21.22 26.12 17.44
N ILE A 173 -20.51 25.35 18.26
CA ILE A 173 -19.17 24.86 17.90
C ILE A 173 -19.24 23.78 16.81
N GLU A 174 -20.27 22.92 16.81
CA GLU A 174 -20.38 21.82 15.85
C GLU A 174 -20.48 22.26 14.40
N GLU A 175 -21.17 23.37 14.10
CA GLU A 175 -21.30 23.88 12.73
C GLU A 175 -19.97 24.42 12.17
N ASN A 176 -18.99 24.72 13.04
CA ASN A 176 -17.70 25.29 12.67
C ASN A 176 -16.54 24.27 12.71
N LEU A 177 -16.79 23.00 13.05
CA LEU A 177 -15.75 21.98 13.09
C LEU A 177 -15.63 21.28 11.72
N ASP A 178 -14.41 21.29 11.18
CA ASP A 178 -14.06 20.58 9.94
C ASP A 178 -14.28 19.05 10.00
N VAL A 179 -14.34 18.46 11.20
CA VAL A 179 -14.48 17.01 11.40
C VAL A 179 -15.69 16.71 12.29
N PRO A 180 -16.83 16.29 11.70
CA PRO A 180 -17.99 15.81 12.45
C PRO A 180 -17.67 14.56 13.28
N ASN A 181 -18.47 14.28 14.30
CA ASN A 181 -18.23 13.17 15.24
C ASN A 181 -18.18 11.79 14.56
N GLU A 182 -19.08 11.56 13.61
CA GLU A 182 -19.14 10.30 12.86
C GLU A 182 -17.86 10.09 12.05
N LEU A 183 -17.44 11.11 11.30
CA LEU A 183 -16.17 11.11 10.56
C LEU A 183 -14.98 10.90 11.51
N ALA A 184 -14.99 11.53 12.69
CA ALA A 184 -13.92 11.39 13.67
C ALA A 184 -13.78 9.94 14.19
N ASN A 185 -14.88 9.18 14.27
CA ASN A 185 -14.84 7.78 14.66
C ASN A 185 -14.21 6.92 13.56
N HIS A 186 -14.59 7.11 12.29
CA HIS A 186 -13.98 6.40 11.17
C HIS A 186 -12.48 6.70 11.04
N MET A 187 -12.10 7.98 11.12
CA MET A 187 -10.69 8.38 11.14
C MET A 187 -9.92 7.76 12.31
N SER A 188 -10.55 7.60 13.49
CA SER A 188 -9.89 6.98 14.64
C SER A 188 -9.56 5.51 14.38
N LEU A 189 -10.49 4.78 13.77
CA LEU A 189 -10.28 3.38 13.39
C LEU A 189 -9.19 3.27 12.33
N PHE A 190 -9.21 4.16 11.33
CA PHE A 190 -8.17 4.24 10.31
C PHE A 190 -6.78 4.41 10.95
N TYR A 191 -6.56 5.45 11.75
CA TYR A 191 -5.23 5.71 12.35
C TYR A 191 -4.80 4.73 13.44
N ALA A 192 -5.73 3.94 14.00
CA ALA A 192 -5.41 2.88 14.96
C ALA A 192 -4.66 1.71 14.31
N HIS A 193 -4.88 1.44 13.02
CA HIS A 193 -4.13 0.43 12.29
C HIS A 193 -2.68 0.87 12.08
N ALA A 194 -1.71 -0.04 12.24
CA ALA A 194 -0.31 0.25 11.99
C ALA A 194 -0.07 0.72 10.54
N THR A 195 -0.72 0.03 9.59
CA THR A 195 -0.64 0.24 8.14
C THR A 195 -2.02 0.56 7.55
N PRO A 196 -2.52 1.78 7.78
CA PRO A 196 -3.90 2.14 7.45
C PRO A 196 -4.18 2.13 5.94
N MET A 197 -3.26 2.58 5.09
CA MET A 197 -3.47 2.60 3.63
C MET A 197 -3.45 1.19 3.06
N LEU A 198 -2.57 0.32 3.56
CA LEU A 198 -2.56 -1.06 3.13
C LEU A 198 -3.83 -1.79 3.59
N LYS A 199 -4.34 -1.50 4.79
CA LYS A 199 -5.62 -2.06 5.25
C LYS A 199 -6.73 -1.73 4.26
N VAL A 200 -6.85 -0.46 3.86
CA VAL A 200 -7.82 -0.03 2.82
C VAL A 200 -7.62 -0.79 1.51
N LEU A 201 -6.38 -0.87 1.00
CA LEU A 201 -6.08 -1.58 -0.25
C LEU A 201 -6.44 -3.08 -0.18
N SER A 202 -6.08 -3.74 0.93
CA SER A 202 -6.33 -5.16 1.15
C SER A 202 -7.83 -5.47 1.29
N ASP A 203 -8.59 -4.58 1.93
CA ASP A 203 -10.03 -4.72 2.07
C ASP A 203 -10.74 -4.48 0.75
N ALA A 204 -10.35 -3.44 0.01
CA ALA A 204 -10.89 -3.16 -1.32
C ALA A 204 -10.66 -4.33 -2.29
N THR A 205 -9.46 -4.93 -2.27
CA THR A 205 -9.14 -6.08 -3.11
C THR A 205 -9.88 -7.33 -2.68
N SER A 206 -10.01 -7.57 -1.36
CA SER A 206 -10.76 -8.71 -0.83
C SER A 206 -12.26 -8.60 -1.15
N ARG A 207 -12.84 -7.39 -1.06
CA ARG A 207 -14.23 -7.12 -1.46
C ARG A 207 -14.40 -7.31 -2.97
N PHE A 208 -13.49 -6.79 -3.79
CA PHE A 208 -13.53 -7.00 -5.25
C PHE A 208 -13.65 -8.47 -5.61
N VAL A 209 -12.82 -9.34 -5.01
CA VAL A 209 -12.87 -10.79 -5.25
C VAL A 209 -14.19 -11.40 -4.74
N THR A 210 -14.73 -10.92 -3.62
CA THR A 210 -15.95 -11.47 -3.00
C THR A 210 -17.23 -11.04 -3.74
N GLU A 211 -17.26 -9.83 -4.26
CA GLU A 211 -18.42 -9.24 -4.95
C GLU A 211 -18.53 -9.71 -6.40
N ASN A 212 -17.40 -9.98 -7.06
CA ASN A 212 -17.36 -10.48 -8.44
C ASN A 212 -17.32 -12.01 -8.51
N LYS A 213 -18.40 -12.66 -8.08
CA LYS A 213 -18.48 -14.15 -7.97
C LYS A 213 -18.28 -14.90 -9.29
N ASP A 214 -18.57 -14.25 -10.41
CA ASP A 214 -18.37 -14.82 -11.74
C ASP A 214 -16.90 -14.75 -12.20
N LEU A 215 -16.06 -14.00 -11.49
CA LEU A 215 -14.63 -13.93 -11.71
C LEU A 215 -13.90 -14.93 -10.79
N PRO A 216 -13.15 -15.89 -11.34
CA PRO A 216 -12.33 -16.79 -10.52
C PRO A 216 -11.33 -15.99 -9.66
N ILE A 217 -11.23 -16.33 -8.37
CA ILE A 217 -10.24 -15.72 -7.45
C ILE A 217 -8.81 -15.94 -7.94
N GLU A 218 -8.59 -17.03 -8.66
CA GLU A 218 -7.34 -17.38 -9.31
C GLU A 218 -6.91 -16.28 -10.28
N ASN A 219 -7.83 -15.62 -11.01
CA ASN A 219 -7.44 -14.55 -11.92
C ASN A 219 -6.75 -13.39 -11.19
N THR A 220 -7.35 -12.90 -10.11
CA THR A 220 -6.75 -11.81 -9.32
C THR A 220 -5.46 -12.26 -8.65
N THR A 221 -5.47 -13.42 -7.99
CA THR A 221 -4.29 -13.89 -7.26
C THR A 221 -3.14 -14.28 -8.19
N GLU A 222 -3.40 -14.90 -9.33
CA GLU A 222 -2.39 -15.17 -10.36
C GLU A 222 -1.87 -13.89 -11.02
N THR A 223 -2.70 -12.86 -11.24
CA THR A 223 -2.23 -11.54 -11.68
C THR A 223 -1.27 -10.92 -10.67
N LEU A 224 -1.64 -10.86 -9.39
CA LEU A 224 -0.74 -10.36 -8.34
C LEU A 224 0.55 -11.18 -8.24
N GLY A 225 0.45 -12.51 -8.33
CA GLY A 225 1.61 -13.41 -8.32
C GLY A 225 2.51 -13.22 -9.55
N THR A 226 1.93 -12.96 -10.71
CA THR A 226 2.67 -12.69 -11.95
C THR A 226 3.37 -11.33 -11.87
N MET A 227 2.71 -10.29 -11.34
CA MET A 227 3.36 -9.01 -11.06
C MET A 227 4.56 -9.15 -10.12
N ALA A 228 4.43 -9.95 -9.05
CA ALA A 228 5.52 -10.21 -8.12
C ALA A 228 6.73 -10.86 -8.82
N LYS A 229 6.48 -11.87 -9.68
CA LYS A 229 7.53 -12.52 -10.48
C LYS A 229 8.19 -11.59 -11.47
N VAL A 230 7.40 -10.76 -12.15
CA VAL A 230 7.91 -9.80 -13.15
C VAL A 230 8.80 -8.76 -12.46
N CYS A 231 8.35 -8.17 -11.34
CA CYS A 231 9.18 -7.25 -10.55
C CYS A 231 10.48 -7.91 -10.06
N GLN A 232 10.38 -9.13 -9.51
CA GLN A 232 11.55 -9.92 -9.09
C GLN A 232 12.54 -10.11 -10.24
N ARG A 233 12.05 -10.51 -11.42
CA ARG A 233 12.88 -10.79 -12.59
C ARG A 233 13.48 -9.53 -13.20
N MET A 234 12.76 -8.42 -13.21
CA MET A 234 13.24 -7.15 -13.75
C MET A 234 14.46 -6.63 -12.97
N VAL A 235 14.56 -6.92 -11.67
CA VAL A 235 15.73 -6.55 -10.85
C VAL A 235 16.83 -7.61 -10.91
N ASP A 236 16.47 -8.91 -10.87
CA ASP A 236 17.44 -10.02 -10.82
C ASP A 236 18.13 -10.31 -12.17
N ASN A 237 17.45 -10.04 -13.28
CA ASN A 237 18.02 -10.20 -14.62
C ASN A 237 18.79 -8.93 -15.03
N ARG A 238 20.11 -9.05 -15.24
CA ARG A 238 20.97 -7.94 -15.67
C ARG A 238 20.51 -7.25 -16.95
N GLU A 239 19.98 -7.99 -17.92
CA GLU A 239 19.50 -7.41 -19.18
C GLU A 239 18.32 -6.47 -18.91
N PHE A 240 17.31 -6.93 -18.15
CA PHE A 240 16.16 -6.11 -17.79
C PHE A 240 16.53 -4.97 -16.86
N CYS A 241 17.33 -5.25 -15.83
CA CYS A 241 17.78 -4.23 -14.89
C CYS A 241 18.55 -3.11 -15.59
N SER A 242 19.32 -3.42 -16.65
CA SER A 242 20.06 -2.42 -17.44
C SER A 242 19.18 -1.53 -18.33
N ARG A 243 17.90 -1.87 -18.52
CA ARG A 243 16.94 -1.06 -19.29
C ARG A 243 16.40 0.12 -18.48
N PHE A 244 16.41 0.04 -17.15
CA PHE A 244 16.02 1.16 -16.29
C PHE A 244 17.07 2.26 -16.34
N LYS A 245 16.64 3.50 -16.52
CA LYS A 245 17.54 4.67 -16.58
C LYS A 245 17.85 5.22 -15.19
N SER A 246 16.94 5.02 -14.24
CA SER A 246 17.05 5.55 -12.88
C SER A 246 17.17 4.45 -11.82
N GLU A 247 18.07 4.65 -10.86
CA GLU A 247 18.13 3.85 -9.64
C GLU A 247 16.82 3.95 -8.84
N GLU A 248 16.13 5.10 -8.89
CA GLU A 248 14.83 5.28 -8.24
C GLU A 248 13.77 4.32 -8.80
N THR A 249 13.83 4.01 -10.10
CA THR A 249 12.94 3.03 -10.75
C THR A 249 13.18 1.64 -10.20
N ILE A 250 14.44 1.25 -9.96
CA ILE A 250 14.76 -0.05 -9.34
C ILE A 250 14.18 -0.13 -7.93
N LEU A 251 14.32 0.94 -7.14
CA LEU A 251 13.74 1.00 -5.79
C LEU A 251 12.21 0.99 -5.80
N PHE A 252 11.60 1.63 -6.81
CA PHE A 252 10.16 1.56 -7.06
C PHE A 252 9.73 0.12 -7.37
N VAL A 253 10.41 -0.59 -8.28
CA VAL A 253 10.11 -1.99 -8.62
C VAL A 253 10.23 -2.90 -7.39
N LEU A 254 11.21 -2.67 -6.51
CA LEU A 254 11.36 -3.42 -5.26
C LEU A 254 10.21 -3.16 -4.28
N ARG A 255 9.75 -1.91 -4.16
CA ARG A 255 8.57 -1.54 -3.37
C ARG A 255 7.31 -2.19 -3.92
N VAL A 256 7.10 -2.11 -5.23
CA VAL A 256 5.96 -2.75 -5.92
C VAL A 256 5.99 -4.26 -5.69
N MET A 257 7.14 -4.91 -5.84
CA MET A 257 7.31 -6.35 -5.55
C MET A 257 6.84 -6.69 -4.13
N VAL A 258 7.28 -5.94 -3.12
CA VAL A 258 6.86 -6.18 -1.73
C VAL A 258 5.38 -5.90 -1.53
N GLY A 259 4.86 -4.82 -2.13
CA GLY A 259 3.45 -4.45 -2.06
C GLY A 259 2.54 -5.54 -2.60
N VAL A 260 2.82 -6.07 -3.79
CA VAL A 260 2.01 -7.17 -4.38
C VAL A 260 2.15 -8.47 -3.60
N ILE A 261 3.30 -8.76 -3.00
CA ILE A 261 3.48 -9.95 -2.14
C ILE A 261 2.58 -9.85 -0.91
N ILE A 262 2.58 -8.69 -0.25
CA ILE A 262 1.73 -8.45 0.91
C ILE A 262 0.26 -8.51 0.50
N LEU A 263 -0.14 -7.85 -0.57
CA LEU A 263 -1.53 -7.87 -1.04
C LEU A 263 -2.00 -9.29 -1.39
N TYR A 264 -1.19 -10.05 -2.11
CA TYR A 264 -1.46 -11.47 -2.39
C TYR A 264 -1.63 -12.26 -1.10
N ASP A 265 -0.78 -12.04 -0.10
CA ASP A 265 -0.87 -12.74 1.18
C ASP A 265 -2.18 -12.44 1.94
N HIS A 266 -2.74 -11.24 1.79
CA HIS A 266 -4.02 -10.89 2.41
C HIS A 266 -5.23 -11.49 1.69
N VAL A 267 -5.15 -11.61 0.36
CA VAL A 267 -6.28 -11.99 -0.52
C VAL A 267 -6.32 -13.49 -0.80
N HIS A 268 -5.16 -14.13 -0.99
CA HIS A 268 -5.10 -15.55 -1.32
C HIS A 268 -5.45 -16.42 -0.09
N PRO A 269 -6.33 -17.43 -0.21
CA PRO A 269 -6.83 -18.17 0.95
C PRO A 269 -5.76 -18.89 1.77
N GLN A 270 -4.68 -19.33 1.13
CA GLN A 270 -3.55 -19.98 1.80
C GLN A 270 -2.33 -19.05 1.98
N GLY A 271 -2.42 -17.78 1.60
CA GLY A 271 -1.33 -16.82 1.71
C GLY A 271 -0.16 -17.02 0.74
N ALA A 272 0.84 -16.13 0.84
CA ALA A 272 2.00 -16.05 -0.04
C ALA A 272 3.13 -17.02 0.31
N PHE A 273 3.11 -17.62 1.50
CA PHE A 273 4.26 -18.37 2.04
C PHE A 273 4.18 -19.89 1.86
N THR A 274 3.08 -20.38 1.29
CA THR A 274 2.90 -21.82 1.05
C THR A 274 3.69 -22.28 -0.17
N LYS A 275 4.04 -23.57 -0.21
CA LYS A 275 4.78 -24.16 -1.34
C LYS A 275 4.01 -24.12 -2.66
N THR A 276 2.69 -24.03 -2.59
CA THR A 276 1.78 -23.94 -3.73
C THR A 276 1.52 -22.50 -4.16
N SER A 277 2.04 -21.50 -3.43
CA SER A 277 1.89 -20.10 -3.81
C SER A 277 2.49 -19.84 -5.19
N HIS A 278 1.84 -18.96 -5.95
CA HIS A 278 2.40 -18.46 -7.19
C HIS A 278 3.61 -17.54 -6.96
N ILE A 279 3.94 -17.16 -5.72
CA ILE A 279 5.05 -16.24 -5.42
C ILE A 279 6.27 -17.00 -4.91
N ASP A 280 7.43 -16.78 -5.53
CA ASP A 280 8.72 -17.24 -4.98
C ASP A 280 9.25 -16.23 -3.96
N VAL A 281 8.66 -16.24 -2.76
CA VAL A 281 9.01 -15.33 -1.67
C VAL A 281 10.48 -15.44 -1.30
N LYS A 282 11.07 -16.64 -1.36
CA LYS A 282 12.49 -16.85 -1.04
C LYS A 282 13.38 -16.08 -2.01
N LYS A 283 13.07 -16.14 -3.31
CA LYS A 283 13.83 -15.42 -4.33
C LYS A 283 13.59 -13.91 -4.23
N SER A 284 12.37 -13.46 -3.94
CA SER A 284 12.08 -12.04 -3.68
C SER A 284 12.87 -11.49 -2.48
N ILE A 285 12.94 -12.22 -1.36
CA ILE A 285 13.76 -11.81 -0.20
C ILE A 285 15.25 -11.78 -0.55
N ARG A 286 15.72 -12.73 -1.37
CA ARG A 286 17.11 -12.73 -1.84
C ARG A 286 17.43 -11.47 -2.65
N VAL A 287 16.58 -11.10 -3.61
CA VAL A 287 16.75 -9.87 -4.41
C VAL A 287 16.79 -8.64 -3.53
N LEU A 288 15.92 -8.56 -2.50
CA LEU A 288 15.96 -7.46 -1.52
C LEU A 288 17.29 -7.41 -0.77
N ARG A 289 17.79 -8.55 -0.27
CA ARG A 289 19.05 -8.62 0.48
C ARG A 289 20.31 -8.35 -0.35
N GLU A 290 20.23 -8.39 -1.68
CA GLU A 290 21.33 -8.01 -2.57
C GLU A 290 21.45 -6.48 -2.73
N GLN A 291 20.48 -5.70 -2.23
CA GLN A 291 20.50 -4.24 -2.23
C GLN A 291 21.17 -3.65 -0.96
N PRO A 292 21.54 -2.36 -0.98
CA PRO A 292 22.07 -1.68 0.21
C PRO A 292 21.11 -1.78 1.42
N PRO A 293 21.55 -2.25 2.60
CA PRO A 293 20.67 -2.52 3.73
C PRO A 293 19.83 -1.33 4.19
N ASN A 294 20.39 -0.11 4.13
CA ASN A 294 19.71 1.13 4.49
C ASN A 294 18.49 1.45 3.60
N VAL A 295 18.41 0.84 2.41
CA VAL A 295 17.33 1.10 1.45
C VAL A 295 16.21 0.06 1.55
N VAL A 296 16.55 -1.18 1.90
CA VAL A 296 15.58 -2.30 1.89
C VAL A 296 15.08 -2.73 3.27
N GLU A 297 15.67 -2.25 4.37
CA GLU A 297 15.24 -2.64 5.72
C GLU A 297 13.77 -2.31 5.98
N GLY A 298 13.28 -1.16 5.50
CA GLY A 298 11.86 -0.81 5.56
C GLY A 298 10.96 -1.82 4.83
N LEU A 299 11.41 -2.33 3.68
CA LEU A 299 10.67 -3.33 2.88
C LEU A 299 10.68 -4.71 3.53
N LEU A 300 11.81 -5.11 4.13
CA LEU A 300 11.90 -6.33 4.92
C LEU A 300 11.01 -6.25 6.15
N ASN A 301 10.94 -5.09 6.81
CA ASN A 301 10.03 -4.86 7.93
C ASN A 301 8.56 -4.90 7.50
N ALA A 302 8.21 -4.37 6.33
CA ALA A 302 6.86 -4.51 5.79
C ALA A 302 6.49 -5.99 5.59
N LEU A 303 7.40 -6.82 5.07
CA LEU A 303 7.17 -8.27 4.98
C LEU A 303 7.03 -8.94 6.37
N ARG A 304 7.80 -8.50 7.37
CA ARG A 304 7.78 -9.08 8.73
C ARG A 304 6.49 -8.77 9.49
N TYR A 305 6.04 -7.53 9.43
CA TYR A 305 5.02 -7.02 10.34
C TYR A 305 3.65 -6.85 9.71
N THR A 306 3.59 -6.83 8.38
CA THR A 306 2.36 -6.47 7.66
C THR A 306 1.76 -7.63 6.87
N THR A 307 2.47 -8.75 6.78
CA THR A 307 1.93 -9.97 6.18
C THR A 307 1.02 -10.70 7.18
N ARG A 308 0.04 -11.42 6.64
CA ARG A 308 -0.99 -12.13 7.38
C ARG A 308 -0.55 -13.52 7.78
N HIS A 309 0.10 -14.27 6.88
CA HIS A 309 0.37 -15.71 7.06
C HIS A 309 1.84 -16.04 7.39
N LEU A 310 2.74 -15.05 7.52
CA LEU A 310 4.15 -15.31 7.82
C LEU A 310 4.34 -16.10 9.12
N ASN A 311 3.51 -15.84 10.12
CA ASN A 311 3.64 -16.45 11.44
C ASN A 311 2.94 -17.81 11.57
N ASP A 312 2.17 -18.24 10.57
CA ASP A 312 1.43 -19.50 10.58
C ASP A 312 2.34 -20.72 10.75
N GLU A 313 1.85 -21.78 11.39
CA GLU A 313 2.60 -23.03 11.59
C GLU A 313 2.97 -23.70 10.26
N THR A 314 2.16 -23.51 9.23
CA THR A 314 2.35 -24.03 7.87
C THR A 314 3.47 -23.32 7.12
N THR A 315 3.85 -22.11 7.55
CA THR A 315 4.88 -21.32 6.88
C THR A 315 6.27 -21.96 7.07
N PRO A 316 7.01 -22.27 5.98
CA PRO A 316 8.30 -22.95 6.06
C PRO A 316 9.31 -22.24 6.98
N LYS A 317 9.92 -22.98 7.91
CA LYS A 317 10.89 -22.45 8.89
C LYS A 317 12.07 -21.72 8.27
N ASN A 318 12.51 -22.14 7.09
CA ASN A 318 13.58 -21.49 6.35
C ASN A 318 13.17 -20.10 5.84
N ILE A 319 11.90 -19.88 5.47
CA ILE A 319 11.40 -18.55 5.09
C ILE A 319 11.31 -17.66 6.32
N LYS A 320 10.78 -18.18 7.45
CA LYS A 320 10.79 -17.44 8.72
C LYS A 320 12.19 -16.99 9.11
N ALA A 321 13.19 -17.86 8.97
CA ALA A 321 14.59 -17.51 9.27
C ALA A 321 15.18 -16.44 8.33
N LEU A 322 14.66 -16.28 7.11
CA LEU A 322 15.07 -15.21 6.19
C LEU A 322 14.46 -13.85 6.53
N LEU A 323 13.43 -13.82 7.38
CA LEU A 323 12.79 -12.60 7.86
C LEU A 323 12.92 -12.45 9.38
N ALA A 324 13.67 -13.33 10.04
CA ALA A 324 14.00 -13.21 11.45
C ALA A 324 14.92 -12.02 11.74
#